data_AF-A0A498NTS5-F1
#
_entry.id   AF-A0A498NTS5-F1
#
_cell.length_a   1.000
_cell.length_b   1.000
_cell.length_c   1.000
_cell.angle_alpha   90.00
_cell.angle_beta   90.00
_cell.angle_gamma   90.00
#
_symmetry.space_group_name_H-M   'P 1'
#
loop_
_entity.id
_entity.type
_entity.pdbx_description
1 polymer ?
#
loop_
_entity_poly.entity_id
_entity_poly.type
_entity_poly.pdbx_seq_one_letter_code
_entity_poly.pdbx_strand_id
1 'polypeptide(L)'
;MLRHNWQEAVEYFRSYIQTLEAGTYQELKSTASEITWRLGAEILHHFPNSNPDDFNALYEQLKNFGVMNYSKICLEHCFHLLLNGQMDEAKRQLSIADSWRYGKVSAAQSVMKKLIRAYCGYVDYLIWSKKKTSAPGSEEAGSNREMHSYFRQASVTLKEIISQPGVWDPFVLSYCHMLEFYGDKDSALQVLENYAYNKEFPSNPNAHVYLYQFLKRHEAPQAKLIGSLKILHSLVPSHELMLELIELLLQTKQKRDQEEALAISMDLLEFPTWKRDLKVWKCLLKIMKKLKEKKCLDVVRKEWSVRKSLWLSLHYRNYIARKDAAENVPLLLVKRDVLKLTRENPREYFRIATKIERAGEPKIVRPGKKEEKKATRKRRVKEKKKKTLDD
;
A
#
# COMPACT_ATOMS: atom_id res chain seq x y z
N MET A 1 -23.47 32.61 40.97
CA MET A 1 -24.22 32.15 42.15
C MET A 1 -23.33 31.46 43.17
N LEU A 2 -21.99 31.44 43.03
CA LEU A 2 -21.08 30.84 44.02
C LEU A 2 -19.73 31.59 44.09
N ARG A 3 -19.69 32.74 44.78
CA ARG A 3 -18.41 33.44 45.03
C ARG A 3 -17.56 32.62 46.01
N HIS A 4 -16.33 32.26 45.61
CA HIS A 4 -15.31 31.60 46.46
C HIS A 4 -15.62 30.18 46.97
N ASN A 5 -16.63 29.49 46.43
CA ASN A 5 -16.98 28.12 46.82
C ASN A 5 -16.24 27.06 45.97
N TRP A 6 -14.91 27.02 46.04
CA TRP A 6 -14.09 26.01 45.35
C TRP A 6 -14.43 24.56 45.77
N GLN A 7 -14.93 24.40 46.99
CA GLN A 7 -15.44 23.11 47.48
C GLN A 7 -16.65 22.64 46.66
N GLU A 8 -17.54 23.54 46.27
CA GLU A 8 -18.73 23.20 45.49
C GLU A 8 -18.41 22.89 44.03
N ALA A 9 -17.43 23.61 43.43
CA ALA A 9 -16.87 23.25 42.13
C ALA A 9 -16.21 21.86 42.14
N VAL A 10 -15.53 21.50 43.24
CA VAL A 10 -14.97 20.17 43.46
C VAL A 10 -16.06 19.10 43.62
N GLU A 11 -17.18 19.41 44.30
CA GLU A 11 -18.32 18.49 44.37
C GLU A 11 -19.00 18.28 43.00
N TYR A 12 -19.14 19.32 42.18
CA TYR A 12 -19.60 19.17 40.80
C TYR A 12 -18.67 18.27 39.98
N PHE A 13 -17.35 18.46 40.08
CA PHE A 13 -16.37 17.63 39.40
C PHE A 13 -16.36 16.18 39.89
N ARG A 14 -16.54 15.97 41.21
CA ARG A 14 -16.67 14.63 41.80
C ARG A 14 -17.96 13.94 41.34
N SER A 15 -19.09 14.66 41.31
CA SER A 15 -20.36 14.16 40.78
C SER A 15 -20.27 13.82 39.30
N TYR A 16 -19.51 14.59 38.50
CA TYR A 16 -19.24 14.29 37.10
C TYR A 16 -18.48 12.97 36.92
N ILE A 17 -17.40 12.76 37.68
CA ILE A 17 -16.61 11.51 37.65
C ILE A 17 -17.49 10.32 38.06
N GLN A 18 -18.26 10.45 39.14
CA GLN A 18 -19.17 9.38 39.60
C GLN A 18 -20.27 9.06 38.59
N THR A 19 -20.80 10.08 37.89
CA THR A 19 -21.79 9.89 36.83
C THR A 19 -21.20 9.17 35.62
N LEU A 20 -19.95 9.46 35.26
CA LEU A 20 -19.21 8.73 34.21
C LEU A 20 -18.95 7.27 34.58
N GLU A 21 -18.75 6.99 35.87
CA GLU A 21 -18.45 5.66 36.40
C GLU A 21 -19.70 4.77 36.62
N ALA A 22 -20.87 5.36 36.91
CA ALA A 22 -22.05 4.62 37.39
C ALA A 22 -23.21 4.44 36.38
N GLY A 23 -23.26 5.19 35.27
CA GLY A 23 -24.50 5.33 34.49
C GLY A 23 -24.62 4.51 33.20
N THR A 24 -25.85 4.07 32.90
CA THR A 24 -26.30 3.72 31.53
C THR A 24 -26.27 4.98 30.64
N TYR A 25 -25.99 4.82 29.33
CA TYR A 25 -25.67 5.89 28.35
C TYR A 25 -26.61 7.12 28.34
N GLN A 26 -27.87 6.98 28.80
CA GLN A 26 -28.87 8.03 28.83
C GLN A 26 -28.75 9.00 30.01
N GLU A 27 -28.49 8.50 31.22
CA GLU A 27 -28.29 9.33 32.42
C GLU A 27 -26.94 10.06 32.37
N LEU A 28 -25.94 9.41 31.78
CA LEU A 28 -24.63 9.98 31.49
C LEU A 28 -24.73 11.24 30.62
N LYS A 29 -25.71 11.33 29.71
CA LYS A 29 -25.80 12.41 28.72
C LYS A 29 -26.44 13.68 29.28
N SER A 30 -27.46 13.60 30.14
CA SER A 30 -28.12 14.81 30.68
C SER A 30 -27.32 15.41 31.83
N THR A 31 -26.91 14.59 32.79
CA THR A 31 -26.25 15.06 34.01
C THR A 31 -24.82 15.52 33.73
N ALA A 32 -24.07 14.82 32.88
CA ALA A 32 -22.73 15.25 32.50
C ALA A 32 -22.72 16.54 31.67
N SER A 33 -23.68 16.72 30.74
CA SER A 33 -23.81 17.97 30.00
C SER A 33 -24.17 19.14 30.92
N GLU A 34 -25.03 18.91 31.92
CA GLU A 34 -25.39 19.92 32.91
C GLU A 34 -24.19 20.38 33.74
N ILE A 35 -23.45 19.42 34.28
CA ILE A 35 -22.25 19.72 35.07
C ILE A 35 -21.20 20.43 34.22
N THR A 36 -21.03 20.01 32.96
CA THR A 36 -20.02 20.61 32.05
C THR A 36 -20.33 22.08 31.76
N TRP A 37 -21.59 22.45 31.51
CA TRP A 37 -21.91 23.86 31.22
C TRP A 37 -21.84 24.76 32.45
N ARG A 38 -22.25 24.25 33.61
CA ARG A 38 -22.17 25.00 34.88
C ARG A 38 -20.72 25.22 35.30
N LEU A 39 -19.88 24.18 35.22
CA LEU A 39 -18.46 24.28 35.53
C LEU A 39 -17.73 25.19 34.54
N GLY A 40 -17.99 25.04 33.23
CA GLY A 40 -17.38 25.88 32.20
C GLY A 40 -17.73 27.36 32.34
N ALA A 41 -18.99 27.69 32.66
CA ALA A 41 -19.42 29.07 32.87
C ALA A 41 -18.76 29.68 34.12
N GLU A 42 -18.61 28.89 35.19
CA GLU A 42 -17.93 29.34 36.41
C GLU A 42 -16.44 29.58 36.15
N ILE A 43 -15.76 28.70 35.41
CA ILE A 43 -14.34 28.91 35.03
C ILE A 43 -14.19 30.21 34.23
N LEU A 44 -15.05 30.47 33.25
CA LEU A 44 -15.00 31.71 32.45
C LEU A 44 -15.27 32.95 33.30
N HIS A 45 -16.15 32.87 34.30
CA HIS A 45 -16.38 33.97 35.24
C HIS A 45 -15.15 34.38 36.05
N HIS A 46 -14.21 33.44 36.27
CA HIS A 46 -13.00 33.68 37.04
C HIS A 46 -11.72 33.75 36.20
N PHE A 47 -11.82 33.58 34.88
CA PHE A 47 -10.67 33.65 33.99
C PHE A 47 -10.33 35.11 33.66
N PRO A 48 -9.11 35.59 33.99
CA PRO A 48 -8.71 36.94 33.66
C PRO A 48 -8.69 37.10 32.13
N ASN A 49 -9.51 38.02 31.62
CA ASN A 49 -9.75 38.33 30.19
C ASN A 49 -10.92 37.60 29.50
N SER A 50 -11.80 36.90 30.21
CA SER A 50 -13.03 36.40 29.56
C SER A 50 -13.94 37.55 29.14
N ASN A 51 -14.40 37.50 27.89
CA ASN A 51 -15.36 38.44 27.32
C ASN A 51 -16.72 37.75 27.08
N PRO A 52 -17.81 38.50 26.86
CA PRO A 52 -19.15 37.93 26.63
C PRO A 52 -19.25 36.97 25.43
N ASP A 53 -18.39 37.12 24.41
CA ASP A 53 -18.35 36.20 23.27
C ASP A 53 -17.79 34.83 23.65
N ASP A 54 -16.90 34.74 24.64
CA ASP A 54 -16.37 33.47 25.16
C ASP A 54 -17.46 32.66 25.86
N PHE A 55 -18.33 33.32 26.64
CA PHE A 55 -19.50 32.70 27.24
C PHE A 55 -20.48 32.21 26.17
N ASN A 56 -20.77 33.05 25.18
CA ASN A 56 -21.64 32.68 24.06
C ASN A 56 -21.07 31.49 23.28
N ALA A 57 -19.75 31.46 23.04
CA ALA A 57 -19.08 30.34 22.38
C ALA A 57 -19.20 29.04 23.18
N LEU A 58 -19.00 29.09 24.50
CA LEU A 58 -19.14 27.95 25.40
C LEU A 58 -20.58 27.41 25.37
N TYR A 59 -21.58 28.27 25.60
CA TYR A 59 -22.99 27.85 25.59
C TYR A 59 -23.42 27.27 24.24
N GLU A 60 -22.96 27.85 23.12
CA GLU A 60 -23.20 27.27 21.79
C GLU A 60 -22.53 25.91 21.63
N GLN A 61 -21.29 25.71 22.09
CA GLN A 61 -20.63 24.39 22.03
C GLN A 61 -21.39 23.31 22.80
N LEU A 62 -21.93 23.66 23.96
CA LEU A 62 -22.65 22.72 24.84
C LEU A 62 -24.05 22.39 24.32
N LYS A 63 -24.79 23.37 23.78
CA LYS A 63 -26.06 23.14 23.06
C LYS A 63 -25.89 22.19 21.87
N ASN A 64 -24.69 22.14 21.29
CA ASN A 64 -24.39 21.32 20.13
C ASN A 64 -23.82 19.93 20.48
N PHE A 65 -23.44 19.64 21.74
CA PHE A 65 -22.65 18.45 22.13
C PHE A 65 -23.27 17.10 21.71
N GLY A 66 -24.59 16.94 21.83
CA GLY A 66 -25.31 15.75 21.35
C GLY A 66 -25.56 15.72 19.84
N VAL A 67 -25.47 16.86 19.17
CA VAL A 67 -25.74 17.08 17.74
C VAL A 67 -24.44 16.99 16.91
N MET A 68 -23.27 17.25 17.52
CA MET A 68 -21.96 17.19 16.87
C MET A 68 -21.63 15.83 16.24
N ASN A 69 -22.13 14.75 16.82
CA ASN A 69 -21.88 13.38 16.35
C ASN A 69 -22.96 12.85 15.41
N TYR A 70 -24.05 13.58 15.18
CA TYR A 70 -25.18 13.11 14.38
C TYR A 70 -24.75 12.64 12.99
N SER A 71 -24.01 13.47 12.25
CA SER A 71 -23.52 13.11 10.91
C SER A 71 -22.58 11.90 10.94
N LYS A 72 -21.75 11.74 11.98
CA LYS A 72 -20.87 10.56 12.14
C LYS A 72 -21.66 9.29 12.37
N ILE A 73 -22.68 9.36 13.23
CA ILE A 73 -23.59 8.25 13.50
C ILE A 73 -24.35 7.86 12.24
N CYS A 74 -24.85 8.82 11.47
CA CYS A 74 -25.50 8.55 10.18
C CYS A 74 -24.53 7.89 9.17
N LEU A 75 -23.26 8.29 9.16
CA LEU A 75 -22.25 7.68 8.30
C LEU A 75 -21.96 6.22 8.72
N GLU A 76 -21.80 5.96 10.02
CA GLU A 76 -21.61 4.61 10.53
C GLU A 76 -22.84 3.72 10.26
N HIS A 77 -24.03 4.26 10.48
CA HIS A 77 -25.28 3.57 10.16
C HIS A 77 -25.38 3.28 8.66
N CYS A 78 -24.98 4.23 7.80
CA CYS A 78 -24.88 4.00 6.36
C CYS A 78 -23.97 2.80 6.06
N PHE A 79 -22.78 2.69 6.68
CA PHE A 79 -21.91 1.54 6.46
C PHE A 79 -22.55 0.22 6.88
N HIS A 80 -23.22 0.18 8.03
CA HIS A 80 -23.97 -0.99 8.48
C HIS A 80 -25.04 -1.40 7.46
N LEU A 81 -25.83 -0.45 6.97
CA LEU A 81 -26.88 -0.69 5.97
C LEU A 81 -26.30 -1.18 4.63
N LEU A 82 -25.17 -0.62 4.18
CA LEU A 82 -24.47 -1.07 2.97
C LEU A 82 -23.99 -2.52 3.11
N LEU A 83 -23.42 -2.90 4.25
CA LEU A 83 -22.98 -4.28 4.52
C LEU A 83 -24.14 -5.28 4.51
N ASN A 84 -25.34 -4.85 4.91
CA ASN A 84 -26.56 -5.66 4.89
C ASN A 84 -27.33 -5.57 3.56
N GLY A 85 -26.79 -4.91 2.53
CA GLY A 85 -27.42 -4.78 1.22
C GLY A 85 -28.58 -3.79 1.14
N GLN A 86 -28.82 -2.99 2.18
CA GLN A 86 -29.90 -2.02 2.29
C GLN A 86 -29.50 -0.64 1.69
N MET A 87 -29.24 -0.62 0.39
CA MET A 87 -28.71 0.56 -0.34
C MET A 87 -29.60 1.80 -0.27
N ASP A 88 -30.92 1.64 -0.44
CA ASP A 88 -31.85 2.77 -0.45
C ASP A 88 -31.96 3.44 0.93
N GLU A 89 -31.93 2.64 2.00
CA GLU A 89 -31.90 3.15 3.37
C GLU A 89 -30.58 3.87 3.66
N ALA A 90 -29.45 3.30 3.22
CA ALA A 90 -28.14 3.92 3.35
C ALA A 90 -28.10 5.31 2.68
N LYS A 91 -28.65 5.43 1.46
CA LYS A 91 -28.80 6.71 0.76
C LYS A 91 -29.68 7.69 1.54
N ARG A 92 -30.81 7.23 2.09
CA ARG A 92 -31.71 8.06 2.90
C ARG A 92 -30.98 8.63 4.11
N GLN A 93 -30.25 7.79 4.84
CA GLN A 93 -29.49 8.20 6.04
C GLN A 93 -28.46 9.28 5.72
N LEU A 94 -27.68 9.13 4.64
CA LEU A 94 -26.71 10.14 4.24
C LEU A 94 -27.36 11.43 3.71
N SER A 95 -28.49 11.33 3.01
CA SER A 95 -29.23 12.52 2.53
C SER A 95 -29.73 13.38 3.70
N ILE A 96 -30.18 12.73 4.79
CA ILE A 96 -30.57 13.42 6.02
C ILE A 96 -29.33 14.05 6.67
N ALA A 97 -28.21 13.34 6.73
CA ALA A 97 -26.97 13.86 7.30
C ALA A 97 -26.40 15.05 6.52
N ASP A 98 -26.50 15.07 5.19
CA ASP A 98 -25.99 16.15 4.33
C ASP A 98 -26.85 17.42 4.40
N SER A 99 -28.17 17.24 4.53
CA SER A 99 -29.13 18.33 4.72
C SER A 99 -29.16 18.87 6.15
N TRP A 100 -28.56 18.17 7.11
CA TRP A 100 -28.51 18.60 8.51
C TRP A 100 -27.78 19.95 8.67
N ARG A 101 -28.44 20.90 9.33
CA ARG A 101 -27.93 22.25 9.65
C ARG A 101 -28.29 22.56 11.11
N TYR A 102 -27.33 22.52 12.01
CA TYR A 102 -27.54 22.91 13.41
C TYR A 102 -26.29 23.60 13.98
N GLY A 103 -26.49 24.73 14.65
CA GLY A 103 -25.43 25.53 15.28
C GLY A 103 -24.54 26.33 14.30
N LYS A 104 -23.55 27.04 14.85
CA LYS A 104 -22.47 27.69 14.06
C LYS A 104 -21.56 26.61 13.47
N VAL A 105 -21.33 26.66 12.16
CA VAL A 105 -20.46 25.70 11.44
C VAL A 105 -19.01 25.88 11.89
N SER A 106 -18.50 24.94 12.67
CA SER A 106 -17.07 24.88 13.01
C SER A 106 -16.24 24.30 11.86
N ALA A 107 -14.92 24.54 11.88
CA ALA A 107 -14.00 23.97 10.89
C ALA A 107 -14.08 22.42 10.85
N ALA A 108 -14.24 21.77 12.00
CA ALA A 108 -14.40 20.31 12.08
C ALA A 108 -15.72 19.82 11.45
N GLN A 109 -16.81 20.57 11.61
CA GLN A 109 -18.09 20.28 10.94
C GLN A 109 -17.99 20.47 9.42
N SER A 110 -17.19 21.45 8.95
CA SER A 110 -16.93 21.64 7.52
C SER A 110 -16.24 20.43 6.89
N VAL A 111 -15.21 19.87 7.54
CA VAL A 111 -14.54 18.64 7.08
C VAL A 111 -15.50 17.45 7.09
N MET A 112 -16.26 17.27 8.17
CA MET A 112 -17.25 16.19 8.26
C MET A 112 -18.31 16.29 7.16
N LYS A 113 -18.79 17.49 6.86
CA LYS A 113 -19.78 17.72 5.79
C LYS A 113 -19.24 17.34 4.42
N LYS A 114 -17.97 17.66 4.13
CA LYS A 114 -17.30 17.21 2.89
C LYS A 114 -17.25 15.69 2.82
N LEU A 115 -16.93 15.03 3.92
CA LEU A 115 -16.90 13.57 4.00
C LEU A 115 -18.28 12.96 3.75
N ILE A 116 -19.33 13.47 4.40
CA ILE A 116 -20.72 13.03 4.16
C ILE A 116 -21.09 13.20 2.70
N ARG A 117 -20.82 14.37 2.12
CA ARG A 117 -21.10 14.65 0.72
C ARG A 117 -20.35 13.71 -0.23
N ALA A 118 -19.08 13.38 0.06
CA ALA A 118 -18.33 12.39 -0.68
C ALA A 118 -19.01 11.01 -0.66
N TYR A 119 -19.46 10.57 0.52
CA TYR A 119 -20.19 9.31 0.65
C TYR A 119 -21.58 9.33 0.03
N CYS A 120 -22.30 10.46 0.00
CA CYS A 120 -23.54 10.59 -0.79
C CYS A 120 -23.27 10.27 -2.26
N GLY A 121 -22.27 10.92 -2.86
CA GLY A 121 -21.88 10.67 -4.25
C GLY A 121 -21.40 9.24 -4.49
N TYR A 122 -20.72 8.63 -3.51
CA TYR A 122 -20.27 7.24 -3.60
C TYR A 122 -21.43 6.24 -3.54
N VAL A 123 -22.42 6.46 -2.67
CA VAL A 123 -23.63 5.61 -2.64
C VAL A 123 -24.41 5.73 -3.94
N ASP A 124 -24.54 6.94 -4.50
CA ASP A 124 -25.13 7.12 -5.83
C ASP A 124 -24.38 6.34 -6.91
N TYR A 125 -23.04 6.35 -6.87
CA TYR A 125 -22.19 5.53 -7.74
C TYR A 125 -22.42 4.04 -7.54
N LEU A 126 -22.53 3.55 -6.29
CA LEU A 126 -22.76 2.13 -6.02
C LEU A 126 -24.13 1.68 -6.55
N ILE A 127 -25.17 2.51 -6.39
CA ILE A 127 -26.50 2.24 -6.94
C ILE A 127 -26.46 2.24 -8.48
N TRP A 128 -25.80 3.22 -9.10
CA TRP A 128 -25.56 3.24 -10.54
C TRP A 128 -24.84 1.97 -11.01
N SER A 129 -23.78 1.56 -10.32
CA SER A 129 -22.97 0.39 -10.65
C SER A 129 -23.80 -0.90 -10.59
N LYS A 130 -24.65 -1.06 -9.56
CA LYS A 130 -25.58 -2.19 -9.44
C LYS A 130 -26.64 -2.20 -10.54
N LYS A 131 -27.19 -1.04 -10.90
CA LYS A 131 -28.17 -0.93 -12.00
C LYS A 131 -27.53 -1.24 -13.35
N LYS A 132 -26.32 -0.73 -13.61
CA LYS A 132 -25.52 -1.03 -14.81
C LYS A 132 -25.29 -2.55 -14.98
N THR A 133 -24.92 -3.27 -13.93
CA THR A 133 -24.68 -4.73 -14.02
C THR A 133 -25.96 -5.55 -14.18
N SER A 134 -27.10 -5.02 -13.74
CA SER A 134 -28.41 -5.67 -13.86
C SER A 134 -29.13 -5.36 -15.18
N ALA A 135 -28.62 -4.40 -15.96
CA ALA A 135 -29.22 -3.92 -17.21
C ALA A 135 -28.68 -4.50 -18.54
N PRO A 136 -27.81 -5.54 -18.64
CA PRO A 136 -27.42 -6.05 -19.94
C PRO A 136 -28.59 -6.86 -20.55
N GLY A 137 -29.43 -6.18 -21.34
CA GLY A 137 -30.45 -6.81 -22.20
C GLY A 137 -31.93 -6.49 -21.89
N SER A 138 -32.25 -5.59 -20.96
CA SER A 138 -33.64 -5.14 -20.74
C SER A 138 -33.87 -3.76 -21.36
N GLU A 139 -34.67 -3.69 -22.43
CA GLU A 139 -35.10 -2.45 -23.10
C GLU A 139 -36.15 -1.65 -22.30
N GLU A 140 -36.17 -1.75 -20.98
CA GLU A 140 -37.04 -0.92 -20.15
C GLU A 140 -36.46 0.51 -20.04
N ALA A 141 -37.01 1.42 -20.85
CA ALA A 141 -36.65 2.84 -20.89
C ALA A 141 -36.63 3.53 -19.50
N GLY A 142 -37.44 3.04 -18.55
CA GLY A 142 -37.46 3.53 -17.17
C GLY A 142 -36.20 3.20 -16.36
N SER A 143 -35.70 1.96 -16.47
CA SER A 143 -34.49 1.50 -15.75
C SER A 143 -33.24 2.25 -16.22
N ASN A 144 -33.13 2.50 -17.54
CA ASN A 144 -32.07 3.31 -18.11
C ASN A 144 -32.13 4.78 -17.64
N ARG A 145 -33.33 5.36 -17.52
CA ARG A 145 -33.51 6.74 -17.05
C ARG A 145 -33.07 6.91 -15.59
N GLU A 146 -33.42 5.97 -14.72
CA GLU A 146 -32.97 5.98 -13.32
C GLU A 146 -31.46 5.81 -13.21
N MET A 147 -30.88 4.85 -13.95
CA MET A 147 -29.43 4.66 -14.00
C MET A 147 -28.71 5.98 -14.39
N HIS A 148 -29.16 6.65 -15.44
CA HIS A 148 -28.59 7.94 -15.86
C HIS A 148 -28.77 9.04 -14.81
N SER A 149 -29.85 9.01 -14.03
CA SER A 149 -30.06 9.96 -12.92
C SER A 149 -29.00 9.78 -11.82
N TYR A 150 -28.77 8.54 -11.38
CA TYR A 150 -27.73 8.24 -10.40
C TYR A 150 -26.33 8.59 -10.89
N PHE A 151 -26.03 8.33 -12.17
CA PHE A 151 -24.78 8.78 -12.79
C PHE A 151 -24.60 10.30 -12.68
N ARG A 152 -25.64 11.09 -13.01
CA ARG A 152 -25.57 12.56 -12.93
C ARG A 152 -25.35 13.03 -11.48
N GLN A 153 -26.09 12.49 -10.52
CA GLN A 153 -25.97 12.83 -9.09
C GLN A 153 -24.57 12.51 -8.55
N ALA A 154 -24.08 11.29 -8.81
CA ALA A 154 -22.75 10.86 -8.43
C ALA A 154 -21.67 11.72 -9.10
N SER A 155 -21.79 11.98 -10.41
CA SER A 155 -20.79 12.73 -11.17
C SER A 155 -20.61 14.16 -10.67
N VAL A 156 -21.69 14.89 -10.42
CA VAL A 156 -21.63 16.26 -9.89
C VAL A 156 -20.94 16.27 -8.52
N THR A 157 -21.38 15.37 -7.64
CA THR A 157 -20.90 15.31 -6.26
C THR A 157 -19.43 14.88 -6.19
N LEU A 158 -19.06 13.81 -6.89
CA LEU A 158 -17.69 13.31 -6.88
C LEU A 158 -16.73 14.27 -7.55
N LYS A 159 -17.12 14.90 -8.67
CA LYS A 159 -16.30 15.93 -9.34
C LYS A 159 -15.98 17.10 -8.40
N GLU A 160 -16.94 17.56 -7.61
CA GLU A 160 -16.74 18.63 -6.64
C GLU A 160 -15.79 18.23 -5.50
N ILE A 161 -15.92 16.99 -5.00
CA ILE A 161 -15.08 16.49 -3.90
C ILE A 161 -13.63 16.27 -4.35
N ILE A 162 -13.43 15.58 -5.48
CA ILE A 162 -12.07 15.23 -5.95
C ILE A 162 -11.28 16.45 -6.45
N SER A 163 -11.96 17.57 -6.72
CA SER A 163 -11.31 18.84 -7.06
C SER A 163 -10.67 19.53 -5.85
N GLN A 164 -10.95 19.06 -4.63
CA GLN A 164 -10.40 19.64 -3.40
C GLN A 164 -9.14 18.89 -2.94
N PRO A 165 -8.15 19.57 -2.36
CA PRO A 165 -6.96 18.92 -1.80
C PRO A 165 -7.33 17.86 -0.76
N GLY A 166 -6.85 16.63 -0.97
CA GLY A 166 -7.09 15.50 -0.07
C GLY A 166 -6.76 14.16 -0.72
N VAL A 167 -6.84 13.10 0.08
CA VAL A 167 -6.71 11.71 -0.39
C VAL A 167 -8.11 11.15 -0.59
N TRP A 168 -8.52 11.02 -1.85
CA TRP A 168 -9.88 10.69 -2.29
C TRP A 168 -9.95 9.39 -3.11
N ASP A 169 -9.03 8.45 -2.87
CA ASP A 169 -8.83 7.21 -3.63
C ASP A 169 -10.11 6.52 -4.13
N PRO A 170 -11.05 6.08 -3.25
CA PRO A 170 -12.25 5.38 -3.72
C PRO A 170 -13.16 6.26 -4.58
N PHE A 171 -13.19 7.57 -4.32
CA PHE A 171 -14.04 8.53 -5.02
C PHE A 171 -13.49 8.86 -6.40
N VAL A 172 -12.17 9.03 -6.52
CA VAL A 172 -11.47 9.24 -7.80
C VAL A 172 -11.67 8.03 -8.71
N LEU A 173 -11.43 6.81 -8.21
CA LEU A 173 -11.63 5.59 -8.99
C LEU A 173 -13.08 5.42 -9.46
N SER A 174 -14.05 5.76 -8.60
CA SER A 174 -15.48 5.69 -8.94
C SER A 174 -15.84 6.67 -10.05
N TYR A 175 -15.34 7.90 -9.96
CA TYR A 175 -15.58 8.92 -10.99
C TYR A 175 -14.93 8.55 -12.33
N CYS A 176 -13.66 8.09 -12.31
CA CYS A 176 -12.99 7.60 -13.51
C CYS A 176 -13.73 6.41 -14.14
N HIS A 177 -14.20 5.44 -13.35
CA HIS A 177 -14.99 4.31 -13.86
C HIS A 177 -16.28 4.77 -14.55
N MET A 178 -16.97 5.76 -13.98
CA MET A 178 -18.15 6.35 -14.59
C MET A 178 -17.82 7.04 -15.92
N LEU A 179 -16.76 7.82 -15.99
CA LEU A 179 -16.30 8.47 -17.22
C LEU A 179 -15.92 7.46 -18.31
N GLU A 180 -15.13 6.42 -17.94
CA GLU A 180 -14.74 5.34 -18.85
C GLU A 180 -15.96 4.60 -19.43
N PHE A 181 -17.02 4.41 -18.64
CA PHE A 181 -18.25 3.76 -19.10
C PHE A 181 -18.98 4.55 -20.21
N TYR A 182 -18.99 5.88 -20.14
CA TYR A 182 -19.60 6.72 -21.18
C TYR A 182 -18.62 7.08 -22.31
N GLY A 183 -17.43 6.48 -22.33
CA GLY A 183 -16.43 6.70 -23.37
C GLY A 183 -15.60 7.98 -23.20
N ASP A 184 -15.76 8.71 -22.11
CA ASP A 184 -15.01 9.95 -21.83
C ASP A 184 -13.65 9.64 -21.18
N LYS A 185 -12.79 9.01 -21.96
CA LYS A 185 -11.45 8.57 -21.51
C LYS A 185 -10.51 9.76 -21.24
N ASP A 186 -10.65 10.85 -21.99
CA ASP A 186 -9.80 12.01 -21.87
C ASP A 186 -10.04 12.74 -20.54
N SER A 187 -11.30 12.92 -20.15
CA SER A 187 -11.62 13.46 -18.82
C SER A 187 -11.14 12.52 -17.70
N ALA A 188 -11.26 11.20 -17.87
CA ALA A 188 -10.78 10.24 -16.88
C ALA A 188 -9.25 10.31 -16.70
N LEU A 189 -8.51 10.44 -17.81
CA LEU A 189 -7.07 10.67 -17.78
C LEU A 189 -6.72 11.98 -17.08
N GLN A 190 -7.41 13.08 -17.43
CA GLN A 190 -7.17 14.39 -16.82
C GLN A 190 -7.39 14.36 -15.31
N VAL A 191 -8.43 13.68 -14.84
CA VAL A 191 -8.68 13.51 -13.40
C VAL A 191 -7.53 12.78 -12.72
N LEU A 192 -7.02 11.69 -13.31
CA LEU A 192 -5.91 10.90 -12.75
C LEU A 192 -4.58 11.66 -12.80
N GLU A 193 -4.30 12.37 -13.88
CA GLU A 193 -3.10 13.22 -14.00
C GLU A 193 -3.12 14.35 -12.97
N ASN A 194 -4.26 15.03 -12.80
CA ASN A 194 -4.41 16.05 -11.77
C ASN A 194 -4.25 15.45 -10.37
N TYR A 195 -4.86 14.30 -10.11
CA TYR A 195 -4.76 13.65 -8.79
C TYR A 195 -3.34 13.17 -8.46
N ALA A 196 -2.56 12.76 -9.46
CA ALA A 196 -1.19 12.30 -9.28
C ALA A 196 -0.14 13.43 -9.28
N TYR A 197 -0.36 14.52 -10.03
CA TYR A 197 0.68 15.52 -10.28
C TYR A 197 0.38 16.92 -9.73
N ASN A 198 -0.82 17.19 -9.22
CA ASN A 198 -1.12 18.48 -8.62
C ASN A 198 -0.34 18.67 -7.31
N LYS A 199 0.51 19.70 -7.27
CA LYS A 199 1.35 20.04 -6.11
C LYS A 199 0.57 20.57 -4.90
N GLU A 200 -0.67 21.01 -5.10
CA GLU A 200 -1.55 21.45 -4.01
C GLU A 200 -2.13 20.26 -3.24
N PHE A 201 -2.09 19.05 -3.83
CA PHE A 201 -2.63 17.84 -3.22
C PHE A 201 -1.55 17.16 -2.39
N PRO A 202 -1.93 16.45 -1.31
CA PRO A 202 -0.97 15.67 -0.53
C PRO A 202 -0.33 14.58 -1.40
N SER A 203 0.95 14.31 -1.18
CA SER A 203 1.66 13.24 -1.88
C SER A 203 0.98 11.89 -1.59
N ASN A 204 0.46 11.25 -2.64
CA ASN A 204 -0.25 10.00 -2.56
C ASN A 204 0.32 8.98 -3.58
N PRO A 205 1.09 7.98 -3.13
CA PRO A 205 1.62 6.94 -4.02
C PRO A 205 0.53 6.20 -4.81
N ASN A 206 -0.65 5.99 -4.24
CA ASN A 206 -1.74 5.28 -4.90
C ASN A 206 -2.24 6.03 -6.14
N ALA A 207 -2.20 7.37 -6.14
CA ALA A 207 -2.60 8.17 -7.30
C ALA A 207 -1.75 7.82 -8.54
N HIS A 208 -0.44 7.60 -8.36
CA HIS A 208 0.45 7.17 -9.44
C HIS A 208 0.16 5.72 -9.87
N VAL A 209 -0.22 4.84 -8.95
CA VAL A 209 -0.66 3.47 -9.27
C VAL A 209 -1.92 3.49 -10.14
N TYR A 210 -2.91 4.31 -9.78
CA TYR A 210 -4.16 4.43 -10.54
C TYR A 210 -3.93 4.98 -11.95
N LEU A 211 -3.12 6.05 -12.05
CA LEU A 211 -2.74 6.62 -13.34
C LEU A 211 -1.99 5.58 -14.21
N TYR A 212 -1.02 4.88 -13.62
CA TYR A 212 -0.29 3.84 -14.32
C TYR A 212 -1.21 2.72 -14.85
N GLN A 213 -2.10 2.21 -14.01
CA GLN A 213 -3.05 1.17 -14.40
C GLN A 213 -3.98 1.63 -15.52
N PHE A 214 -4.46 2.88 -15.45
CA PHE A 214 -5.27 3.48 -16.51
C PHE A 214 -4.49 3.55 -17.84
N LEU A 215 -3.27 4.11 -17.80
CA LEU A 215 -2.40 4.21 -18.97
C LEU A 215 -2.13 2.82 -19.59
N LYS A 216 -1.89 1.81 -18.75
CA LYS A 216 -1.64 0.43 -19.19
C LYS A 216 -2.88 -0.19 -19.85
N ARG A 217 -4.07 -0.02 -19.28
CA ARG A 217 -5.33 -0.55 -19.84
C ARG A 217 -5.72 0.09 -21.16
N HIS A 218 -5.35 1.35 -21.39
CA HIS A 218 -5.61 2.09 -22.63
C HIS A 218 -4.40 2.15 -23.57
N GLU A 219 -3.46 1.21 -23.43
CA GLU A 219 -2.34 1.01 -24.37
C GLU A 219 -1.50 2.29 -24.61
N ALA A 220 -1.29 3.09 -23.56
CA ALA A 220 -0.48 4.29 -23.66
C ALA A 220 0.96 3.96 -24.10
N PRO A 221 1.65 4.91 -24.77
CA PRO A 221 3.03 4.71 -25.20
C PRO A 221 3.95 4.29 -24.03
N GLN A 222 4.85 3.34 -24.28
CA GLN A 222 5.79 2.81 -23.28
C GLN A 222 6.56 3.91 -22.53
N ALA A 223 6.90 5.01 -23.19
CA ALA A 223 7.57 6.15 -22.55
C ALA A 223 6.73 6.78 -21.43
N LYS A 224 5.40 6.89 -21.60
CA LYS A 224 4.49 7.40 -20.56
C LYS A 224 4.39 6.43 -19.39
N LEU A 225 4.31 5.12 -19.67
CA LEU A 225 4.29 4.07 -18.65
C LEU A 225 5.55 4.11 -17.78
N ILE A 226 6.72 4.16 -18.42
CA ILE A 226 8.01 4.29 -17.73
C ILE A 226 8.05 5.57 -16.89
N GLY A 227 7.66 6.71 -17.45
CA GLY A 227 7.65 7.99 -16.74
C GLY A 227 6.81 7.96 -15.46
N SER A 228 5.60 7.41 -15.53
CA SER A 228 4.72 7.25 -14.37
C SER A 228 5.33 6.35 -13.30
N LEU A 229 5.90 5.20 -13.69
CA LEU A 229 6.53 4.27 -12.75
C LEU A 229 7.82 4.81 -12.12
N LYS A 230 8.59 5.66 -12.82
CA LYS A 230 9.77 6.32 -12.24
C LYS A 230 9.41 7.26 -11.10
N ILE A 231 8.28 7.96 -11.21
CA ILE A 231 7.76 8.80 -10.12
C ILE A 231 7.28 7.92 -8.97
N LEU A 232 6.60 6.82 -9.25
CA LEU A 232 6.23 5.86 -8.21
C LEU A 232 7.47 5.27 -7.51
N HIS A 233 8.54 4.97 -8.25
CA HIS A 233 9.80 4.48 -7.68
C HIS A 233 10.40 5.46 -6.68
N SER A 234 10.40 6.76 -6.98
CA SER A 234 10.96 7.75 -6.05
C SER A 234 10.14 7.91 -4.77
N LEU A 235 8.83 7.66 -4.84
CA LEU A 235 7.93 7.70 -3.68
C LEU A 235 7.96 6.40 -2.87
N VAL A 236 7.91 5.26 -3.56
CA VAL A 236 7.82 3.92 -2.96
C VAL A 236 8.72 2.94 -3.75
N PRO A 237 10.03 2.92 -3.47
CA PRO A 237 10.97 2.02 -4.17
C PRO A 237 10.69 0.53 -3.96
N SER A 238 9.90 0.19 -2.94
CA SER A 238 9.51 -1.17 -2.60
C SER A 238 8.22 -1.66 -3.27
N HIS A 239 7.59 -0.84 -4.13
CA HIS A 239 6.31 -1.18 -4.73
C HIS A 239 6.43 -2.36 -5.70
N GLU A 240 5.42 -3.22 -5.79
CA GLU A 240 5.43 -4.42 -6.66
C GLU A 240 5.58 -4.09 -8.16
N LEU A 241 5.07 -2.93 -8.59
CA LEU A 241 5.22 -2.42 -9.95
C LEU A 241 6.67 -2.10 -10.35
N MET A 242 7.62 -2.11 -9.41
CA MET A 242 9.04 -1.96 -9.76
C MET A 242 9.55 -3.13 -10.62
N LEU A 243 8.99 -4.33 -10.46
CA LEU A 243 9.27 -5.45 -11.37
C LEU A 243 8.86 -5.13 -12.81
N GLU A 244 7.70 -4.50 -12.97
CA GLU A 244 7.20 -4.10 -14.28
C GLU A 244 8.02 -2.95 -14.88
N LEU A 245 8.44 -1.98 -14.06
CA LEU A 245 9.37 -0.92 -14.48
C LEU A 245 10.68 -1.53 -15.01
N ILE A 246 11.26 -2.48 -14.27
CA ILE A 246 12.48 -3.18 -14.69
C ILE A 246 12.27 -3.87 -16.05
N GLU A 247 11.14 -4.54 -16.25
CA GLU A 247 10.83 -5.21 -17.52
C GLU A 247 10.71 -4.22 -18.68
N LEU A 248 10.00 -3.11 -18.50
CA LEU A 248 9.85 -2.06 -19.51
C LEU A 248 11.20 -1.42 -19.87
N LEU A 249 12.06 -1.14 -18.88
CA LEU A 249 13.40 -0.60 -19.12
C LEU A 249 14.30 -1.61 -19.87
N LEU A 250 14.14 -2.90 -19.61
CA LEU A 250 14.90 -3.94 -20.31
C LEU A 250 14.50 -4.10 -21.79
N GLN A 251 13.32 -3.61 -22.19
CA GLN A 251 12.82 -3.66 -23.57
C GLN A 251 13.36 -2.53 -24.46
N THR A 252 13.70 -1.37 -23.91
CA THR A 252 14.14 -0.19 -24.69
C THR A 252 15.52 -0.36 -25.35
N LYS A 253 16.27 -1.41 -24.99
CA LYS A 253 17.64 -1.73 -25.43
C LYS A 253 18.71 -0.66 -25.13
N GLN A 254 18.34 0.51 -24.60
CA GLN A 254 19.27 1.60 -24.27
C GLN A 254 20.18 1.22 -23.10
N LYS A 255 21.43 1.71 -23.11
CA LYS A 255 22.37 1.43 -22.01
C LYS A 255 21.86 2.05 -20.70
N ARG A 256 21.50 3.34 -20.70
CA ARG A 256 21.03 4.08 -19.52
C ARG A 256 19.88 3.36 -18.79
N ASP A 257 18.87 2.92 -19.54
CA ASP A 257 17.72 2.21 -18.97
C ASP A 257 18.12 0.86 -18.32
N GLN A 258 19.16 0.19 -18.82
CA GLN A 258 19.68 -1.03 -18.19
C GLN A 258 20.47 -0.75 -16.91
N GLU A 259 21.16 0.39 -16.83
CA GLU A 259 21.83 0.83 -15.59
C GLU A 259 20.78 1.20 -14.54
N GLU A 260 19.71 1.87 -14.96
CA GLU A 260 18.59 2.22 -14.09
C GLU A 260 17.82 0.97 -13.61
N ALA A 261 17.56 0.02 -14.50
CA ALA A 261 16.96 -1.27 -14.14
C ALA A 261 17.82 -2.05 -13.13
N LEU A 262 19.15 -1.95 -13.23
CA LEU A 262 20.08 -2.51 -12.24
C LEU A 262 19.88 -1.84 -10.88
N ALA A 263 19.89 -0.51 -10.83
CA ALA A 263 19.71 0.26 -9.60
C ALA A 263 18.37 -0.07 -8.92
N ILE A 264 17.26 -0.01 -9.67
CA ILE A 264 15.91 -0.32 -9.16
C ILE A 264 15.84 -1.75 -8.62
N SER A 265 16.44 -2.73 -9.32
CA SER A 265 16.47 -4.12 -8.84
C SER A 265 17.24 -4.27 -7.53
N MET A 266 18.30 -3.49 -7.36
CA MET A 266 19.07 -3.48 -6.12
C MET A 266 18.27 -2.78 -5.01
N ASP A 267 17.69 -1.62 -5.26
CA ASP A 267 16.88 -0.87 -4.30
C ASP A 267 15.72 -1.73 -3.79
N LEU A 268 15.02 -2.45 -4.68
CA LEU A 268 13.93 -3.36 -4.31
C LEU A 268 14.40 -4.43 -3.31
N LEU A 269 15.57 -5.04 -3.54
CA LEU A 269 16.13 -6.10 -2.69
C LEU A 269 16.59 -5.62 -1.31
N GLU A 270 16.78 -4.31 -1.11
CA GLU A 270 17.14 -3.76 0.20
C GLU A 270 15.96 -3.80 1.19
N PHE A 271 14.73 -3.92 0.69
CA PHE A 271 13.53 -3.99 1.53
C PHE A 271 13.26 -5.40 2.07
N PRO A 272 12.80 -5.54 3.32
CA PRO A 272 12.56 -6.84 3.96
C PRO A 272 11.65 -7.79 3.17
N THR A 273 10.59 -7.25 2.55
CA THR A 273 9.59 -8.01 1.78
C THR A 273 10.21 -8.70 0.56
N TRP A 274 11.20 -8.07 -0.07
CA TRP A 274 11.80 -8.50 -1.33
C TRP A 274 13.15 -9.17 -1.16
N LYS A 275 13.80 -8.99 0.00
CA LYS A 275 15.13 -9.50 0.32
C LYS A 275 15.40 -10.95 -0.08
N ARG A 276 14.35 -11.79 -0.05
CA ARG A 276 14.40 -13.23 -0.35
C ARG A 276 13.57 -13.63 -1.57
N ASP A 277 13.01 -12.66 -2.28
CA ASP A 277 12.19 -12.93 -3.44
C ASP A 277 13.04 -13.43 -4.61
N LEU A 278 12.78 -14.67 -5.04
CA LEU A 278 13.55 -15.33 -6.09
C LEU A 278 13.37 -14.66 -7.46
N LYS A 279 12.21 -14.06 -7.74
CA LYS A 279 11.94 -13.42 -9.03
C LYS A 279 12.81 -12.18 -9.19
N VAL A 280 12.90 -11.33 -8.16
CA VAL A 280 13.76 -10.13 -8.17
C VAL A 280 15.23 -10.53 -8.31
N TRP A 281 15.71 -11.51 -7.55
CA TRP A 281 17.09 -12.00 -7.66
C TRP A 281 17.42 -12.56 -9.06
N LYS A 282 16.51 -13.31 -9.68
CA LYS A 282 16.66 -13.78 -11.06
C LYS A 282 16.70 -12.61 -12.04
N CYS A 283 15.87 -11.59 -11.81
CA CYS A 283 15.85 -10.38 -12.63
C CYS A 283 17.19 -9.63 -12.56
N LEU A 284 17.69 -9.39 -11.34
CA LEU A 284 19.01 -8.79 -11.11
C LEU A 284 20.11 -9.57 -11.85
N LEU A 285 20.17 -10.89 -11.70
CA LEU A 285 21.16 -11.72 -12.37
C LEU A 285 21.05 -11.62 -13.90
N LYS A 286 19.83 -11.57 -14.44
CA LYS A 286 19.58 -11.39 -15.89
C LYS A 286 20.10 -10.04 -16.37
N ILE A 287 19.86 -8.96 -15.63
CA ILE A 287 20.39 -7.62 -15.95
C ILE A 287 21.92 -7.63 -15.96
N MET A 288 22.55 -8.16 -14.91
CA MET A 288 24.01 -8.20 -14.82
C MET A 288 24.66 -9.05 -15.93
N LYS A 289 24.02 -10.16 -16.34
CA LYS A 289 24.46 -10.96 -17.49
C LYS A 289 24.38 -10.17 -18.81
N LYS A 290 23.27 -9.48 -19.06
CA LYS A 290 23.12 -8.60 -20.24
C LYS A 290 24.18 -7.49 -20.27
N LEU A 291 24.44 -6.84 -19.13
CA LEU A 291 25.48 -5.82 -19.02
C LEU A 291 26.88 -6.41 -19.27
N LYS A 292 27.12 -7.65 -18.84
CA LYS A 292 28.37 -8.37 -19.15
C LYS A 292 28.53 -8.65 -20.64
N GLU A 293 27.49 -9.12 -21.31
CA GLU A 293 27.50 -9.35 -22.77
C GLU A 293 27.81 -8.07 -23.55
N LYS A 294 27.26 -6.93 -23.10
CA LYS A 294 27.55 -5.60 -23.65
C LYS A 294 28.88 -4.99 -23.20
N LYS A 295 29.74 -5.74 -22.51
CA LYS A 295 31.02 -5.28 -21.95
C LYS A 295 30.92 -4.05 -21.01
N CYS A 296 29.76 -3.86 -20.35
CA CYS A 296 29.45 -2.75 -19.44
C CYS A 296 29.45 -3.20 -17.96
N LEU A 297 30.40 -4.07 -17.57
CA LEU A 297 30.51 -4.54 -16.18
C LEU A 297 31.03 -3.46 -15.20
N ASP A 298 31.62 -2.39 -15.71
CA ASP A 298 32.02 -1.21 -14.95
C ASP A 298 30.83 -0.59 -14.20
N VAL A 299 29.66 -0.52 -14.84
CA VAL A 299 28.41 -0.05 -14.23
C VAL A 299 28.04 -0.89 -13.02
N VAL A 300 28.07 -2.22 -13.18
CA VAL A 300 27.75 -3.17 -12.11
C VAL A 300 28.70 -2.98 -10.93
N ARG A 301 29.99 -2.76 -11.20
CA ARG A 301 31.00 -2.54 -10.14
C ARG A 301 30.78 -1.21 -9.42
N LYS A 302 30.43 -0.16 -10.15
CA LYS A 302 30.14 1.16 -9.57
C LYS A 302 28.92 1.11 -8.65
N GLU A 303 27.84 0.49 -9.12
CA GLU A 303 26.61 0.39 -8.33
C GLU A 303 26.80 -0.51 -7.09
N TRP A 304 27.55 -1.60 -7.28
CA TRP A 304 27.93 -2.50 -6.21
C TRP A 304 28.86 -1.86 -5.17
N SER A 305 29.84 -1.06 -5.57
CA SER A 305 30.82 -0.51 -4.63
C SER A 305 30.18 0.42 -3.60
N VAL A 306 29.15 1.18 -4.01
CA VAL A 306 28.35 2.04 -3.12
C VAL A 306 27.59 1.21 -2.08
N ARG A 307 27.03 0.07 -2.49
CA ARG A 307 26.15 -0.78 -1.67
C ARG A 307 26.86 -1.91 -0.94
N LYS A 308 28.15 -2.15 -1.22
CA LYS A 308 28.89 -3.35 -0.82
C LYS A 308 28.78 -3.68 0.67
N SER A 309 29.03 -2.71 1.54
CA SER A 309 29.01 -2.90 3.00
C SER A 309 27.63 -3.36 3.49
N LEU A 310 26.60 -2.62 3.08
CA LEU A 310 25.20 -2.93 3.38
C LEU A 310 24.83 -4.30 2.82
N TRP A 311 25.05 -4.54 1.53
CA TRP A 311 24.61 -5.75 0.83
C TRP A 311 25.26 -7.03 1.34
N LEU A 312 26.57 -7.02 1.62
CA LEU A 312 27.25 -8.17 2.20
C LEU A 312 26.66 -8.51 3.58
N SER A 313 26.38 -7.49 4.38
CA SER A 313 25.77 -7.66 5.69
C SER A 313 24.30 -8.11 5.60
N LEU A 314 23.58 -7.62 4.60
CA LEU A 314 22.15 -7.81 4.45
C LEU A 314 21.82 -9.17 3.82
N HIS A 315 22.57 -9.61 2.81
CA HIS A 315 22.23 -10.78 1.99
C HIS A 315 23.19 -11.96 2.11
N TYR A 316 24.42 -11.75 2.60
CA TYR A 316 25.50 -12.73 2.45
C TYR A 316 26.16 -13.17 3.76
N ARG A 317 25.54 -12.89 4.92
CA ARG A 317 26.01 -13.42 6.21
C ARG A 317 25.87 -14.95 6.27
N ASN A 318 26.71 -15.57 7.10
CA ASN A 318 26.77 -17.03 7.24
C ASN A 318 25.42 -17.66 7.60
N TYR A 319 24.63 -17.04 8.49
CA TYR A 319 23.30 -17.55 8.85
C TYR A 319 22.32 -17.46 7.67
N ILE A 320 22.46 -16.46 6.79
CA ILE A 320 21.61 -16.31 5.60
C ILE A 320 21.92 -17.42 4.60
N ALA A 321 23.21 -17.72 4.39
CA ALA A 321 23.62 -18.83 3.53
C ALA A 321 23.02 -20.17 3.99
N ARG A 322 23.02 -20.44 5.30
CA ARG A 322 22.41 -21.64 5.88
C ARG A 322 20.88 -21.63 5.74
N LYS A 323 20.24 -20.49 5.94
CA LYS A 323 18.79 -20.33 5.80
C LYS A 323 18.34 -20.55 4.35
N ASP A 324 19.00 -19.90 3.39
CA ASP A 324 18.69 -20.05 1.97
C ASP A 324 19.01 -21.48 1.49
N ALA A 325 20.07 -22.12 2.01
CA ALA A 325 20.32 -23.54 1.76
C ALA A 325 19.20 -24.49 2.23
N ALA A 326 18.59 -24.19 3.38
CA ALA A 326 17.53 -25.02 3.96
C ALA A 326 16.17 -24.76 3.29
N GLU A 327 15.86 -23.50 3.00
CA GLU A 327 14.50 -23.09 2.58
C GLU A 327 14.38 -22.84 1.07
N ASN A 328 15.43 -22.40 0.39
CA ASN A 328 15.36 -21.99 -1.02
C ASN A 328 16.72 -22.13 -1.75
N VAL A 329 17.05 -23.38 -2.12
CA VAL A 329 18.28 -23.69 -2.87
C VAL A 329 18.42 -22.86 -4.16
N PRO A 330 17.37 -22.66 -4.99
CA PRO A 330 17.47 -21.79 -6.16
C PRO A 330 17.94 -20.37 -5.82
N LEU A 331 17.44 -19.77 -4.74
CA LEU A 331 17.85 -18.45 -4.28
C LEU A 331 19.33 -18.41 -3.89
N LEU A 332 19.80 -19.43 -3.17
CA LEU A 332 21.21 -19.57 -2.79
C LEU A 332 22.12 -19.55 -4.03
N LEU A 333 21.77 -20.31 -5.07
CA LEU A 333 22.55 -20.42 -6.31
C LEU A 333 22.54 -19.11 -7.11
N VAL A 334 21.39 -18.44 -7.22
CA VAL A 334 21.28 -17.14 -7.91
C VAL A 334 22.12 -16.07 -7.21
N LYS A 335 22.04 -15.98 -5.87
CA LYS A 335 22.86 -15.06 -5.06
C LYS A 335 24.36 -15.32 -5.23
N ARG A 336 24.77 -16.59 -5.26
CA ARG A 336 26.17 -16.97 -5.55
C ARG A 336 26.60 -16.48 -6.94
N ASP A 337 25.76 -16.65 -7.95
CA ASP A 337 26.10 -16.23 -9.31
C ASP A 337 26.17 -14.70 -9.45
N VAL A 338 25.37 -13.95 -8.68
CA VAL A 338 25.54 -12.50 -8.51
C VAL A 338 26.92 -12.16 -7.93
N LEU A 339 27.34 -12.83 -6.85
CA LEU A 339 28.68 -12.62 -6.27
C LEU A 339 29.83 -12.90 -7.26
N LYS A 340 29.69 -13.92 -8.11
CA LYS A 340 30.69 -14.22 -9.17
C LYS A 340 30.84 -13.04 -10.14
N LEU A 341 29.75 -12.35 -10.46
CA LEU A 341 29.76 -11.20 -11.36
C LEU A 341 30.35 -9.95 -10.70
N THR A 342 30.19 -9.79 -9.39
CA THR A 342 30.78 -8.69 -8.61
C THR A 342 32.22 -8.95 -8.16
N ARG A 343 32.74 -10.17 -8.38
CA ARG A 343 34.06 -10.65 -7.92
C ARG A 343 34.25 -10.66 -6.40
N GLU A 344 33.15 -10.68 -5.66
CA GLU A 344 33.20 -10.83 -4.20
C GLU A 344 33.26 -12.31 -3.84
N ASN A 345 33.94 -12.63 -2.74
CA ASN A 345 34.09 -14.00 -2.26
C ASN A 345 33.87 -14.15 -0.75
N PRO A 346 32.61 -14.00 -0.26
CA PRO A 346 32.27 -14.44 1.09
C PRO A 346 32.45 -15.96 1.19
N ARG A 347 33.60 -16.38 1.73
CA ARG A 347 34.10 -17.78 1.76
C ARG A 347 33.03 -18.77 2.20
N GLU A 348 32.31 -18.46 3.27
CA GLU A 348 31.29 -19.34 3.84
C GLU A 348 30.05 -19.49 2.96
N TYR A 349 29.61 -18.39 2.35
CA TYR A 349 28.46 -18.41 1.44
C TYR A 349 28.75 -19.27 0.21
N PHE A 350 29.94 -19.08 -0.40
CA PHE A 350 30.40 -19.91 -1.52
C PHE A 350 30.56 -21.37 -1.15
N ARG A 351 31.16 -21.66 0.01
CA ARG A 351 31.35 -23.04 0.50
C ARG A 351 30.02 -23.80 0.59
N ILE A 352 29.00 -23.18 1.18
CA ILE A 352 27.68 -23.78 1.32
C ILE A 352 27.03 -23.98 -0.06
N ALA A 353 27.05 -22.95 -0.92
CA ALA A 353 26.47 -23.02 -2.25
C ALA A 353 27.11 -24.10 -3.13
N THR A 354 28.45 -24.21 -3.14
CA THR A 354 29.17 -25.24 -3.90
C THR A 354 28.95 -26.64 -3.35
N LYS A 355 28.82 -26.80 -2.02
CA LYS A 355 28.50 -28.11 -1.41
C LYS A 355 27.13 -28.61 -1.88
N ILE A 356 26.14 -27.72 -1.96
CA ILE A 356 24.76 -28.07 -2.36
C ILE A 356 24.68 -28.37 -3.86
N GLU A 357 25.34 -27.57 -4.69
CA GLU A 357 25.40 -27.82 -6.14
C GLU A 357 26.00 -29.21 -6.44
N ARG A 358 27.12 -29.56 -5.82
CA ARG A 358 27.74 -30.89 -5.97
C ARG A 358 26.91 -32.05 -5.43
N ALA A 359 26.00 -31.78 -4.48
CA ALA A 359 25.09 -32.78 -3.95
C ALA A 359 23.86 -33.00 -4.86
N GLY A 360 23.48 -31.98 -5.65
CA GLY A 360 22.37 -32.03 -6.61
C GLY A 360 22.76 -32.45 -8.02
N GLU A 361 24.04 -32.40 -8.40
CA GLU A 361 24.51 -32.95 -9.67
C GLU A 361 24.44 -34.49 -9.67
N PRO A 362 23.79 -35.13 -10.66
CA PRO A 362 23.84 -36.58 -10.79
C PRO A 362 25.30 -36.99 -10.95
N LYS A 363 25.79 -37.87 -10.07
CA LYS A 363 27.14 -38.43 -10.19
C LYS A 363 27.26 -39.09 -11.55
N ILE A 364 28.01 -38.48 -12.47
CA ILE A 364 28.44 -39.14 -13.70
C ILE A 364 29.37 -40.26 -13.25
N VAL A 365 28.80 -41.45 -13.09
CA VAL A 365 29.55 -42.70 -12.94
C VAL A 365 30.23 -42.90 -14.29
N ARG A 366 31.47 -42.43 -14.44
CA ARG A 366 32.35 -42.93 -15.50
C ARG A 366 32.60 -44.41 -15.20
N PRO A 367 32.10 -45.37 -16.00
CA PRO A 367 32.48 -46.75 -15.83
C PRO A 367 33.95 -46.88 -16.23
N GLY A 368 34.73 -47.69 -15.51
CA GLY A 368 35.97 -48.21 -16.07
C GLY A 368 37.31 -47.59 -15.65
N LYS A 369 37.50 -47.12 -14.41
CA LYS A 369 38.88 -46.99 -13.85
C LYS A 369 39.13 -47.62 -12.49
N LYS A 370 38.07 -48.05 -11.76
CA LYS A 370 38.21 -48.75 -10.47
C LYS A 370 38.32 -50.27 -10.61
N GLU A 371 37.77 -50.86 -11.67
CA GLU A 371 37.85 -52.31 -11.87
C GLU A 371 39.18 -52.76 -12.47
N GLU A 372 39.76 -51.98 -13.40
CA GLU A 372 41.09 -52.27 -13.96
C GLU A 372 42.19 -52.30 -12.88
N LYS A 373 42.17 -51.35 -11.93
CA LYS A 373 43.13 -51.31 -10.81
C LYS A 373 42.92 -52.45 -9.79
N LYS A 374 41.70 -52.95 -9.62
CA LYS A 374 41.43 -54.13 -8.78
C LYS A 374 41.85 -55.43 -9.48
N ALA A 375 41.67 -55.52 -10.80
CA ALA A 375 42.08 -56.68 -11.59
C ALA A 375 43.61 -56.82 -11.69
N THR A 376 44.34 -55.71 -11.93
CA THR A 376 45.82 -55.73 -11.93
C THR A 376 46.41 -56.06 -10.57
N ARG A 377 45.80 -55.57 -9.48
CA ARG A 377 46.25 -55.88 -8.11
C ARG A 377 45.98 -57.35 -7.74
N LYS A 378 44.85 -57.93 -8.16
CA LYS A 378 44.56 -59.37 -7.95
C LYS A 378 45.46 -60.29 -8.79
N ARG A 379 45.81 -59.92 -10.02
CA ARG A 379 46.77 -60.68 -10.86
C ARG A 379 48.17 -60.71 -10.25
N ARG A 380 48.68 -59.55 -9.79
CA ARG A 380 50.01 -59.47 -9.12
C ARG A 380 50.09 -60.27 -7.81
N VAL A 381 48.98 -60.40 -7.07
CA VAL A 381 48.95 -61.21 -5.83
C VAL A 381 48.89 -62.71 -6.14
N LYS A 382 48.22 -63.13 -7.22
CA LYS A 382 48.23 -64.54 -7.66
C LYS A 382 49.60 -64.98 -8.19
N GLU A 383 50.31 -64.13 -8.94
CA GLU A 383 51.66 -64.45 -9.43
C GLU A 383 52.69 -64.56 -8.29
N LYS A 384 52.60 -63.71 -7.26
CA LYS A 384 53.49 -63.82 -6.08
C LYS A 384 53.23 -65.07 -5.24
N LYS A 385 51.99 -65.55 -5.15
CA LYS A 385 51.66 -66.80 -4.47
C LYS A 385 52.06 -68.06 -5.25
N LYS A 386 52.18 -67.98 -6.58
CA LYS A 386 52.61 -69.12 -7.40
C LYS A 386 54.13 -69.32 -7.36
N LYS A 387 54.91 -68.25 -7.18
CA LYS A 387 56.38 -68.28 -7.03
C LYS A 387 56.90 -68.68 -5.64
N THR A 388 56.03 -68.92 -4.67
CA THR A 388 56.41 -69.30 -3.28
C THR A 388 56.05 -70.76 -2.95
N LEU A 389 55.66 -71.54 -3.96
CA LEU A 389 55.23 -72.94 -3.82
C LEU A 389 56.11 -73.92 -4.64
N ASP A 390 57.14 -73.42 -5.33
CA ASP A 390 58.08 -74.19 -6.15
C ASP A 390 59.55 -74.06 -5.66
N ASP A 391 59.78 -73.66 -4.41
CA ASP A 391 61.09 -73.71 -3.73
C ASP A 391 61.06 -74.70 -2.55
#